data_AF-A0A968GLJ9-F1
#
_entry.id   AF-A0A968GLJ9-F1
#
_cell.length_a   1.000
_cell.length_b   1.000
_cell.length_c   1.000
_cell.angle_alpha   90.00
_cell.angle_beta   90.00
_cell.angle_gamma   90.00
#
_symmetry.space_group_name_H-M   'P 1'
#
loop_
_entity.id
_entity.type
_entity.pdbx_description
1 polymer ?
#
loop_
_entity_poly.entity_id
_entity_poly.type
_entity_poly.pdbx_seq_one_letter_code
_entity_poly.pdbx_strand_id
1 'polypeptide(L)'
;MDKKWIYAIIIIIGLLAWSPWLTQTFAKNRTVAEFNKSWEYVADGCGTYCNGCGAISSRRVPFGFLVTLEYGCGMIPEDTPEYHERGIAFISIFGTVHGLPKP
;
A
#
# COMPACT_ATOMS: atom_id res chain seq x y z
N MET A 1 13.88 23.57 28.00
CA MET A 1 12.68 23.25 27.20
C MET A 1 11.54 23.01 28.18
N ASP A 2 10.51 23.86 28.18
CA ASP A 2 9.43 23.75 29.17
C ASP A 2 8.69 22.42 29.05
N LYS A 3 8.25 21.86 30.18
CA LYS A 3 7.49 20.59 30.23
C LYS A 3 6.28 20.60 29.27
N LYS A 4 5.69 21.77 29.02
CA LYS A 4 4.58 21.96 28.07
C LYS A 4 4.95 21.55 26.64
N TRP A 5 6.17 21.87 26.19
CA TRP A 5 6.66 21.48 24.86
C TRP A 5 6.88 19.97 24.74
N ILE A 6 7.36 19.33 25.82
CA ILE A 6 7.53 17.87 25.85
C ILE A 6 6.18 17.17 25.66
N TYR A 7 5.14 17.61 26.39
CA TYR A 7 3.79 17.05 26.21
C TYR A 7 3.23 17.29 24.82
N ALA A 8 3.41 18.49 24.25
CA ALA A 8 2.97 18.79 22.89
C ALA A 8 3.65 17.86 21.86
N ILE A 9 4.96 17.64 21.98
CA ILE A 9 5.71 16.74 21.09
C ILE A 9 5.20 15.30 21.19
N ILE A 10 4.97 14.80 22.41
CA ILE A 10 4.46 13.44 22.63
C ILE A 10 3.08 13.26 21.96
N ILE A 11 2.18 14.24 22.11
CA ILE A 11 0.84 14.20 21.48
C ILE A 11 0.96 14.19 19.96
N ILE A 12 1.82 15.05 19.39
CA ILE A 12 2.05 15.10 17.94
C ILE A 12 2.58 13.76 17.44
N ILE A 13 3.59 13.18 18.09
CA ILE A 13 4.14 11.88 17.71
C ILE A 13 3.06 10.79 17.80
N GLY A 14 2.22 10.80 18.83
CA GLY A 14 1.11 9.87 18.96
C GLY A 14 0.10 9.98 17.81
N LEU A 15 -0.27 11.21 17.43
CA LEU A 15 -1.17 11.46 16.30
C LEU A 15 -0.56 11.01 14.97
N LEU A 16 0.73 11.29 14.75
CA LEU A 16 1.46 10.83 13.57
C LEU A 16 1.55 9.30 13.52
N ALA A 17 1.91 8.66 14.64
CA ALA A 17 2.03 7.21 14.71
C ALA A 17 0.70 6.50 14.44
N TRP A 18 -0.43 7.06 14.91
CA TRP A 18 -1.75 6.49 14.65
C TRP A 18 -2.30 6.82 13.26
N SER A 19 -1.92 7.98 12.70
CA SER A 19 -2.36 8.47 11.39
C SER A 19 -3.89 8.38 11.18
N PRO A 20 -4.71 9.03 12.02
CA PRO A 20 -6.17 8.86 12.01
C PRO A 20 -6.85 9.20 10.68
N TRP A 21 -6.22 10.04 9.85
CA TRP A 21 -6.71 10.38 8.51
C TRP A 21 -6.51 9.28 7.46
N LEU A 22 -5.69 8.25 7.73
CA LEU A 22 -5.52 7.11 6.84
C LEU A 22 -6.53 6.00 7.19
N THR A 23 -7.46 5.75 6.27
CA THR A 23 -8.42 4.65 6.37
C THR A 23 -7.91 3.40 5.65
N GLN A 24 -8.44 2.23 6.03
CA GLN A 24 -8.13 0.96 5.33
C GLN A 24 -8.46 1.05 3.84
N THR A 25 -9.65 1.55 3.50
CA THR A 25 -10.10 1.72 2.12
C THR A 25 -9.19 2.66 1.34
N PHE A 26 -8.77 3.78 1.93
CA PHE A 26 -7.80 4.68 1.30
C PHE A 26 -6.49 3.97 1.02
N ALA A 27 -5.91 3.27 2.01
CA ALA A 27 -4.63 2.57 1.85
C ALA A 27 -4.71 1.50 0.73
N LYS A 28 -5.78 0.71 0.70
CA LYS A 28 -6.02 -0.30 -0.34
C LYS A 28 -6.11 0.34 -1.73
N ASN A 29 -6.99 1.33 -1.91
CA ASN A 29 -7.20 1.99 -3.20
C ASN A 29 -5.94 2.70 -3.68
N ARG A 30 -5.21 3.35 -2.77
CA ARG A 30 -3.96 4.04 -3.08
C ARG A 30 -2.88 3.08 -3.55
N THR A 31 -2.78 1.90 -2.93
CA THR A 31 -1.83 0.84 -3.29
C THR A 31 -2.09 0.32 -4.71
N VAL A 32 -3.35 -0.03 -5.01
CA VAL A 32 -3.74 -0.51 -6.35
C VAL A 32 -3.48 0.55 -7.42
N ALA A 33 -3.89 1.79 -7.16
CA ALA A 33 -3.72 2.89 -8.11
C ALA A 33 -2.24 3.17 -8.43
N GLU A 34 -1.39 3.26 -7.40
CA GLU A 34 0.05 3.50 -7.61
C GLU A 34 0.75 2.31 -8.28
N PHE A 35 0.33 1.07 -7.97
CA PHE A 35 0.87 -0.11 -8.64
C PHE A 35 0.54 -0.10 -10.13
N ASN A 36 -0.74 -0.04 -10.50
CA ASN A 36 -1.15 -0.07 -11.91
C ASN A 36 -0.56 1.11 -12.68
N LYS A 37 -0.49 2.30 -12.07
CA LYS A 37 0.17 3.46 -12.66
C LYS A 37 1.66 3.24 -12.93
N SER A 38 2.36 2.51 -12.05
CA SER A 38 3.79 2.23 -12.23
C SER A 38 4.07 1.31 -13.43
N TRP A 39 3.09 0.51 -13.84
CA TRP A 39 3.21 -0.49 -14.91
C TRP A 39 2.41 -0.14 -16.18
N GLU A 40 1.68 0.99 -16.19
CA GLU A 40 0.74 1.39 -17.26
C GLU A 40 1.34 1.37 -18.67
N TYR A 41 2.64 1.67 -18.79
CA TYR A 41 3.34 1.78 -20.08
C TYR A 41 4.31 0.62 -20.37
N VAL A 42 4.25 -0.46 -19.58
CA VAL A 42 5.12 -1.63 -19.74
C VAL A 42 4.32 -2.73 -20.44
N ALA A 43 4.72 -3.10 -21.66
CA ALA A 43 3.98 -4.03 -22.50
C ALA A 43 3.84 -5.45 -21.90
N ASP A 44 4.88 -5.95 -21.24
CA ASP A 44 4.88 -7.22 -20.48
C ASP A 44 4.89 -6.91 -18.97
N GLY A 45 4.03 -5.98 -18.58
CA GLY A 45 4.00 -5.43 -17.23
C GLY A 45 3.16 -6.24 -16.25
N CYS A 46 3.15 -5.78 -15.00
CA CYS A 46 2.31 -6.33 -13.95
C CYS A 46 1.05 -5.48 -13.72
N GLY A 47 -0.03 -6.10 -13.29
CA GLY A 47 -1.29 -5.40 -13.03
C GLY A 47 -2.25 -6.18 -12.15
N THR A 48 -3.28 -5.49 -11.67
CA THR A 48 -4.33 -6.09 -10.82
C THR A 48 -5.58 -6.47 -11.62
N TYR A 49 -5.47 -6.78 -12.91
CA TYR A 49 -6.59 -7.04 -13.82
C TYR A 49 -7.02 -8.53 -13.88
N CYS A 50 -6.50 -9.35 -12.97
CA CYS A 50 -6.84 -10.76 -12.79
C CYS A 50 -7.99 -10.97 -11.77
N ASN A 51 -8.61 -12.14 -11.81
CA ASN A 51 -9.77 -12.48 -10.99
C ASN A 51 -9.40 -12.62 -9.50
N GLY A 52 -9.86 -11.69 -8.67
CA GLY A 52 -9.51 -11.64 -7.25
C GLY A 52 -8.22 -10.88 -6.94
N CYS A 53 -7.54 -10.36 -7.96
CA CYS A 53 -6.39 -9.48 -7.79
C CYS A 53 -6.78 -8.10 -7.25
N GLY A 54 -5.79 -7.42 -6.66
CA GLY A 54 -5.95 -6.16 -5.96
C GLY A 54 -5.56 -6.26 -4.48
N ALA A 55 -6.07 -5.35 -3.66
CA ALA A 55 -5.67 -5.25 -2.26
C ALA A 55 -6.43 -6.25 -1.36
N ILE A 56 -5.86 -7.45 -1.20
CA ILE A 56 -6.48 -8.56 -0.46
C ILE A 56 -6.50 -8.34 1.06
N SER A 57 -5.51 -7.63 1.63
CA SER A 57 -5.49 -7.33 3.07
C SER A 57 -4.86 -5.97 3.37
N SER A 58 -5.20 -5.39 4.52
CA SER A 58 -4.58 -4.16 5.02
C SER A 58 -4.54 -4.17 6.54
N ARG A 59 -3.40 -3.83 7.12
CA ARG A 59 -3.23 -3.67 8.58
C ARG A 59 -2.61 -2.32 8.91
N ARG A 60 -3.10 -1.68 9.96
CA ARG A 60 -2.52 -0.44 10.49
C ARG A 60 -1.21 -0.77 11.20
N VAL A 61 -0.20 0.07 11.01
CA VAL A 61 1.10 0.02 11.68
C VAL A 61 1.47 1.43 12.17
N PRO A 62 2.44 1.57 13.08
CA PRO A 62 2.96 2.89 13.41
C PRO A 62 3.37 3.62 12.14
N PHE A 63 2.89 4.85 11.98
CA PHE A 63 3.18 5.71 10.85
C PHE A 63 2.59 5.26 9.50
N GLY A 64 1.52 4.45 9.51
CA GLY A 64 0.74 4.20 8.31
C GLY A 64 0.07 2.82 8.22
N PHE A 65 0.14 2.20 7.03
CA PHE A 65 -0.49 0.92 6.73
C PHE A 65 0.45 -0.02 5.99
N LEU A 66 0.30 -1.32 6.23
CA LEU A 66 0.79 -2.37 5.35
C LEU A 66 -0.39 -2.95 4.58
N VAL A 67 -0.25 -3.03 3.26
CA VAL A 67 -1.28 -3.58 2.36
C VAL A 67 -0.66 -4.74 1.61
N THR A 68 -1.33 -5.89 1.62
CA THR A 68 -0.97 -7.01 0.76
C THR A 68 -1.73 -6.86 -0.55
N LEU A 69 -0.98 -6.80 -1.64
CA LEU A 69 -1.47 -6.70 -3.01
C LEU A 69 -1.27 -8.05 -3.70
N GLU A 70 -2.31 -8.55 -4.34
CA GLU A 70 -2.23 -9.66 -5.27
C GLU A 70 -2.30 -9.12 -6.71
N TYR A 71 -1.42 -9.57 -7.58
CA TYR A 71 -1.29 -9.07 -8.95
C TYR A 71 -0.80 -10.17 -9.90
N GLY A 72 -1.01 -10.00 -11.20
CA GLY A 72 -0.45 -10.86 -12.24
C GLY A 72 0.58 -10.10 -13.08
N CYS A 73 1.54 -10.80 -13.66
CA CYS A 73 2.56 -10.23 -14.54
C CYS A 73 2.58 -10.93 -15.89
N GLY A 74 2.77 -10.14 -16.95
CA GLY A 74 2.88 -10.61 -18.32
C GLY A 74 1.68 -11.43 -18.80
N MET A 75 1.94 -12.36 -19.71
CA MET A 75 0.92 -13.30 -20.18
C MET A 75 0.79 -14.50 -19.24
N ILE A 76 -0.19 -14.43 -18.35
CA ILE A 76 -0.54 -15.50 -17.42
C ILE A 76 -1.20 -16.67 -18.20
N PRO A 77 -0.79 -17.94 -18.00
CA PRO A 77 -1.37 -19.08 -18.71
C PRO A 77 -2.86 -19.28 -18.42
N GLU A 78 -3.25 -19.00 -17.18
CA GLU A 78 -4.62 -19.07 -16.67
C GLU A 78 -4.80 -18.05 -15.55
N ASP A 79 -5.99 -17.45 -15.44
CA ASP A 79 -6.34 -16.49 -14.39
C ASP A 79 -6.75 -17.24 -13.11
N THR A 80 -5.78 -17.93 -12.50
CA THR A 80 -5.96 -18.70 -11.27
C THR A 80 -4.96 -18.26 -10.19
N PRO A 81 -5.32 -18.41 -8.90
CA PRO A 81 -4.45 -18.00 -7.79
C PRO A 81 -3.05 -18.62 -7.77
N GLU A 82 -2.82 -19.71 -8.51
CA GLU A 82 -1.51 -20.36 -8.65
C GLU A 82 -0.51 -19.49 -9.41
N TYR A 83 -0.98 -18.68 -10.36
CA TYR A 83 -0.15 -17.80 -11.17
C TYR A 83 -0.17 -16.34 -10.71
N HIS A 84 -0.84 -16.05 -9.59
CA HIS A 84 -0.86 -14.72 -9.00
C HIS A 84 0.37 -14.52 -8.11
N GLU A 85 0.95 -13.34 -8.21
CA GLU A 85 2.01 -12.88 -7.32
C GLU A 85 1.45 -12.03 -6.18
N ARG A 86 2.22 -11.95 -5.09
CA ARG A 86 1.88 -11.15 -3.92
C ARG A 86 3.02 -10.22 -3.53
N GLY A 87 2.67 -8.96 -3.32
CA GLY A 87 3.56 -7.92 -2.82
C GLY A 87 3.01 -7.27 -1.54
N ILE A 88 3.89 -6.78 -0.68
CA ILE A 88 3.51 -6.00 0.50
C ILE A 88 3.93 -4.56 0.28
N ALA A 89 2.94 -3.66 0.29
CA ALA A 89 3.16 -2.23 0.22
C ALA A 89 3.13 -1.60 1.61
N PHE A 90 4.01 -0.63 1.86
CA PHE A 90 3.89 0.30 2.98
C PHE A 90 3.34 1.64 2.51
N ILE A 91 2.26 2.10 3.14
CA ILE A 91 1.65 3.40 2.92
C ILE A 91 2.05 4.28 4.10
N SER A 92 2.82 5.33 3.86
CA SER A 92 3.26 6.25 4.92
C SER A 92 2.10 7.12 5.44
N ILE A 93 2.33 7.80 6.56
CA ILE A 93 1.45 8.85 7.10
C ILE A 93 1.04 9.92 6.09
N PHE A 94 1.83 10.13 5.03
CA PHE A 94 1.56 11.12 3.99
C PHE A 94 0.85 10.53 2.76
N GLY A 95 0.48 9.24 2.78
CA GLY A 95 -0.21 8.57 1.68
C GLY A 95 0.71 8.16 0.51
N THR A 96 2.02 8.13 0.72
CA THR A 96 3.00 7.63 -0.26
C THR A 96 3.16 6.11 -0.15
N VAL A 97 3.30 5.42 -1.29
CA VAL A 97 3.35 3.96 -1.39
C VAL A 97 4.78 3.49 -1.65
N HIS A 98 5.24 2.49 -0.88
CA HIS A 98 6.60 1.96 -0.91
C HIS A 98 6.60 0.43 -0.92
N GLY A 99 7.69 -0.18 -1.40
CA GLY A 99 7.94 -1.63 -1.29
C GLY A 99 7.29 -2.52 -2.35
N LEU A 100 6.52 -1.95 -3.28
CA LEU A 100 5.99 -2.68 -4.42
C LEU A 100 7.03 -2.84 -5.54
N PRO A 101 6.98 -3.94 -6.31
CA PRO A 101 7.79 -4.08 -7.51
C PRO A 101 7.38 -3.03 -8.55
N LYS A 102 8.39 -2.49 -9.23
CA LYS A 102 8.28 -1.44 -10.24
C LYS A 102 9.22 -1.81 -11.41
N PRO A 103 8.92 -1.38 -12.64
CA PRO A 103 9.84 -1.54 -13.76
C PRO A 103 11.16 -0.78 -13.56
#